data_AF-A0A9P6EVX9-F1
#
_entry.id   AF-A0A9P6EVX9-F1
#
_cell.length_a   1.000
_cell.length_b   1.000
_cell.length_c   1.000
_cell.angle_alpha   90.00
_cell.angle_beta   90.00
_cell.angle_gamma   90.00
#
_symmetry.space_group_name_H-M   'P 1'
#
loop_
_entity.id
_entity.type
_entity.pdbx_description
1 polymer ?
#
loop_
_entity_poly.entity_id
_entity_poly.type
_entity_poly.pdbx_seq_one_letter_code
_entity_poly.pdbx_strand_id
1 'polypeptide(L)'
;NRMAIEKPTQLQKTFIPAALEGKDVLIRDTTGSGKTFGLLLSLLNKSRRQILSAQTSADKGRPSKNNSNSQIPSSETGAVGITSVVIVPNQELALQLLSWTRGLFPSFSEQDIDRTLQVVVTPSLSLPDEDYSLLEKRSIAKATINEATLEGNRQIEKLARDLPHVLVATPTRLWELIERGILDLSGIETIVLDEVDHLIRLPKR
;
A
#
# COMPACT_ATOMS: atom_id res chain seq x y z
N ASN A 1 11.42 15.33 12.95
CA ASN A 1 10.21 15.23 13.81
C ASN A 1 10.04 13.80 14.30
N ARG A 2 10.28 13.54 15.60
CA ARG A 2 9.84 12.27 16.23
C ARG A 2 8.32 12.32 16.35
N MET A 3 7.61 11.32 15.84
CA MET A 3 6.21 11.12 16.22
C MET A 3 6.15 10.96 17.74
N ALA A 4 5.48 11.89 18.42
CA ALA A 4 5.40 11.96 19.89
C ALA A 4 4.44 10.91 20.49
N ILE A 5 4.49 9.67 20.00
CA ILE A 5 3.66 8.56 20.47
C ILE A 5 4.52 7.67 21.37
N GLU A 6 4.44 7.89 22.68
CA GLU A 6 5.20 7.11 23.66
C GLU A 6 4.45 5.86 24.14
N LYS A 7 3.12 5.88 24.11
CA LYS A 7 2.26 4.78 24.59
C LYS A 7 1.05 4.59 23.70
N PRO A 8 0.60 3.34 23.48
CA PRO A 8 -0.60 3.07 22.70
C PRO A 8 -1.86 3.57 23.43
N THR A 9 -2.83 4.07 22.67
CA THR A 9 -4.15 4.45 23.21
C THR A 9 -4.91 3.21 23.71
N GLN A 10 -5.94 3.41 24.54
CA GLN A 10 -6.73 2.28 25.05
C GLN A 10 -7.41 1.48 23.93
N LEU A 11 -7.80 2.17 22.86
CA LEU A 11 -8.31 1.55 21.65
C LEU A 11 -7.23 0.67 20.99
N GLN A 12 -6.05 1.24 20.72
CA GLN A 12 -4.91 0.55 20.10
C GLN A 12 -4.50 -0.71 20.87
N LYS A 13 -4.48 -0.66 22.21
CA LYS A 13 -4.18 -1.83 23.05
C LYS A 13 -5.13 -3.01 22.83
N THR A 14 -6.36 -2.72 22.44
CA THR A 14 -7.39 -3.74 22.22
C THR A 14 -7.38 -4.25 20.79
N PHE A 15 -7.37 -3.35 19.80
CA PHE A 15 -7.57 -3.77 18.41
C PHE A 15 -6.28 -4.24 17.72
N ILE A 16 -5.11 -3.71 18.07
CA ILE A 16 -3.86 -4.10 17.42
C ILE A 16 -3.62 -5.61 17.61
N PRO A 17 -3.69 -6.18 18.83
CA PRO A 17 -3.56 -7.63 19.01
C PRO A 17 -4.60 -8.42 18.22
N ALA A 18 -5.87 -7.98 18.22
CA ALA A 18 -6.93 -8.65 17.48
C ALA A 18 -6.65 -8.67 15.96
N ALA A 19 -6.16 -7.57 15.40
CA ALA A 19 -5.80 -7.45 13.98
C ALA A 19 -4.59 -8.33 13.60
N LEU A 20 -3.61 -8.46 14.51
CA LEU A 20 -2.45 -9.33 14.33
C LEU A 20 -2.78 -10.82 14.46
N GLU A 21 -3.75 -11.16 15.30
CA GLU A 21 -4.30 -12.52 15.42
C GLU A 21 -5.18 -12.93 14.24
N GLY A 22 -5.39 -12.05 13.26
CA GLY A 22 -6.20 -12.32 12.07
C GLY A 22 -7.71 -12.33 12.33
N LYS A 23 -8.17 -11.69 13.42
CA LYS A 23 -9.60 -11.54 13.71
C LYS A 23 -10.20 -10.44 12.85
N ASP A 24 -11.49 -10.58 12.54
CA ASP A 24 -12.28 -9.47 12.00
C ASP A 24 -12.47 -8.41 13.08
N VAL A 25 -12.09 -7.17 12.75
CA VAL A 25 -12.11 -6.05 13.69
C VAL A 25 -13.02 -4.95 13.15
N LEU A 26 -14.03 -4.58 13.94
CA LEU A 26 -14.82 -3.37 13.71
C LEU A 26 -14.47 -2.32 14.76
N ILE A 27 -13.96 -1.18 14.30
CA ILE A 27 -13.50 -0.09 15.16
C ILE A 27 -14.48 1.07 15.03
N ARG A 28 -15.08 1.48 16.16
CA ARG A 28 -15.91 2.70 16.24
C ARG A 28 -15.48 3.50 17.44
N ASP A 29 -15.05 4.73 17.22
CA ASP A 29 -14.71 5.69 18.27
C ASP A 29 -14.53 7.09 17.62
N THR A 30 -14.23 8.15 18.35
CA THR A 30 -14.13 9.53 17.83
C THR A 30 -12.88 9.76 16.97
N THR A 31 -12.90 10.84 16.17
CA THR A 31 -11.72 11.37 15.46
C THR A 31 -10.60 11.71 16.46
N GLY A 32 -9.34 11.65 16.01
CA GLY A 32 -8.17 11.97 16.84
C GLY A 32 -7.72 10.87 17.84
N SER A 33 -8.43 9.74 17.91
CA SER A 33 -8.12 8.59 18.79
C SER A 33 -6.92 7.72 18.35
N GLY A 34 -6.32 8.04 17.19
CA GLY A 34 -5.15 7.33 16.67
C GLY A 34 -5.45 5.98 16.00
N LYS A 35 -6.70 5.73 15.54
CA LYS A 35 -7.08 4.45 14.92
C LYS A 35 -6.28 4.18 13.64
N THR A 36 -6.27 5.12 12.70
CA THR A 36 -5.59 4.97 11.41
C THR A 36 -4.11 4.68 11.58
N PHE A 37 -3.45 5.37 12.52
CA PHE A 37 -2.05 5.10 12.83
C PHE A 37 -1.85 3.70 13.44
N GLY A 38 -2.71 3.28 14.36
CA GLY A 38 -2.64 1.93 14.92
C GLY A 38 -2.94 0.83 13.89
N LEU A 39 -3.84 1.09 12.92
CA LEU A 39 -4.11 0.22 11.79
C LEU A 39 -2.86 0.09 10.92
N LEU A 40 -2.21 1.21 10.57
CA LEU A 40 -0.94 1.21 9.84
C LEU A 40 0.10 0.34 10.57
N LEU A 41 0.31 0.55 11.86
CA LEU A 41 1.26 -0.27 12.65
C LEU A 41 0.90 -1.76 12.63
N SER A 42 -0.39 -2.09 12.72
CA SER A 42 -0.86 -3.48 12.67
C SER A 42 -0.53 -4.13 11.33
N LEU A 43 -0.76 -3.41 10.23
CA LEU A 43 -0.51 -3.92 8.88
C LEU A 43 0.99 -4.06 8.60
N LEU A 44 1.80 -3.07 9.00
CA LEU A 44 3.26 -3.12 8.82
C LEU A 44 3.94 -4.23 9.62
N ASN A 45 3.29 -4.73 10.68
CA ASN A 45 3.81 -5.83 11.49
C ASN A 45 3.40 -7.22 10.96
N LYS A 46 2.52 -7.30 9.95
CA LYS A 46 2.14 -8.60 9.37
C LYS A 46 3.31 -9.23 8.61
N SER A 47 3.33 -10.56 8.60
CA SER A 47 4.34 -11.30 7.86
C SER A 47 4.13 -11.11 6.36
N ARG A 48 5.20 -10.80 5.64
CA ARG A 48 5.15 -10.68 4.18
C ARG A 48 5.24 -12.08 3.57
N ARG A 49 4.19 -12.52 2.87
CA ARG A 49 4.16 -13.85 2.26
C ARG A 49 4.93 -13.84 0.94
N GLN A 50 5.85 -14.79 0.78
CA GLN A 50 6.42 -15.10 -0.53
C GLN A 50 5.33 -15.83 -1.33
N ILE A 51 4.82 -15.19 -2.38
CA ILE A 51 4.01 -15.89 -3.37
C ILE A 51 5.00 -16.72 -4.17
N LEU A 52 4.96 -18.05 -4.00
CA LEU A 52 5.61 -18.95 -4.93
C LEU A 52 4.98 -18.66 -6.29
N SER A 53 5.72 -17.99 -7.17
CA SER A 53 5.30 -17.83 -8.56
C SER A 53 5.23 -19.24 -9.13
N ALA A 54 4.03 -19.81 -9.18
CA ALA A 54 3.77 -20.99 -9.96
C ALA A 54 4.31 -20.70 -11.35
N GLN A 55 5.32 -21.47 -11.76
CA GLN A 55 5.92 -21.41 -13.08
C GLN A 55 4.81 -21.13 -14.09
N THR A 56 4.92 -20.00 -14.79
CA THR A 56 4.17 -19.73 -16.02
C THR A 56 4.53 -20.83 -17.02
N SER A 57 3.89 -21.98 -16.85
CA SER A 57 3.89 -23.13 -17.75
C SER A 57 3.05 -22.74 -18.97
N ALA A 58 3.57 -21.78 -19.74
CA ALA A 58 3.00 -21.34 -21.01
C ALA A 58 4.09 -20.73 -21.90
N ASP A 59 5.28 -21.33 -21.96
CA ASP A 59 6.20 -21.08 -23.07
C ASP A 59 6.31 -22.35 -23.94
N LYS A 60 5.52 -22.35 -25.02
CA LYS A 60 5.59 -23.35 -26.08
C LYS A 60 6.85 -23.08 -26.91
N GLY A 61 7.88 -23.88 -26.64
CA GLY A 61 8.75 -24.48 -27.67
C GLY A 61 9.51 -23.55 -28.62
N ARG A 62 10.78 -23.29 -28.28
CA ARG A 62 11.86 -23.19 -29.28
C ARG A 62 13.23 -23.49 -28.63
N PRO A 63 14.00 -24.48 -29.09
CA PRO A 63 15.32 -24.73 -28.53
C PRO A 63 16.32 -23.78 -29.21
N SER A 64 17.01 -22.94 -28.42
CA SER A 64 18.21 -22.23 -28.87
C SER A 64 19.41 -22.70 -28.05
N LYS A 65 20.37 -23.31 -28.75
CA LYS A 65 21.66 -23.75 -28.23
C LYS A 65 22.57 -22.52 -27.99
N ASN A 66 23.15 -22.38 -26.79
CA ASN A 66 24.61 -22.39 -26.56
C ASN A 66 25.02 -21.75 -25.22
N ASN A 67 25.98 -22.41 -24.58
CA ASN A 67 26.64 -22.09 -23.31
C ASN A 67 27.49 -20.81 -23.34
N SER A 68 27.48 -20.09 -22.22
CA SER A 68 28.71 -19.69 -21.51
C SER A 68 28.41 -19.29 -20.05
N ASN A 69 29.33 -19.64 -19.17
CA ASN A 69 29.26 -19.59 -17.72
C ASN A 69 28.89 -18.21 -17.12
N SER A 70 27.80 -18.17 -16.35
CA SER A 70 27.73 -17.39 -15.11
C SER A 70 26.91 -18.18 -14.08
N GLN A 71 27.62 -18.93 -13.22
CA GLN A 71 27.04 -19.42 -11.98
C GLN A 71 26.84 -18.22 -11.05
N ILE A 72 25.64 -17.64 -11.10
CA ILE A 72 25.02 -17.00 -9.95
C ILE A 72 23.79 -17.86 -9.68
N PRO A 73 23.63 -18.47 -8.50
CA PRO A 73 22.42 -19.22 -8.20
C PRO A 73 21.27 -18.21 -8.24
N SER A 74 20.41 -18.33 -9.26
CA SER A 74 19.10 -17.69 -9.28
C SER A 74 18.32 -18.28 -8.12
N SER A 75 18.40 -17.64 -6.96
CA SER A 75 17.51 -17.92 -5.85
C SER A 75 16.10 -17.79 -6.39
N GLU A 76 15.35 -18.89 -6.35
CA GLU A 76 13.89 -18.92 -6.46
C GLU A 76 13.28 -18.12 -5.30
N THR A 77 13.53 -16.82 -5.26
CA THR A 77 12.83 -15.89 -4.37
C THR A 77 11.44 -15.77 -4.95
N GLY A 78 10.48 -16.51 -4.37
CA GLY A 78 9.07 -16.34 -4.68
C GLY A 78 8.70 -14.86 -4.66
N ALA A 79 8.00 -14.41 -5.70
CA ALA A 79 7.54 -13.04 -5.82
C ALA A 79 6.78 -12.66 -4.55
N VAL A 80 7.19 -11.60 -3.87
CA VAL A 80 6.54 -11.21 -2.62
C VAL A 80 5.32 -10.36 -2.96
N GLY A 81 4.13 -10.82 -2.60
CA GLY A 81 2.87 -10.21 -3.02
C GLY A 81 2.31 -9.14 -2.09
N ILE A 82 1.20 -8.54 -2.52
CA ILE A 82 0.38 -7.64 -1.71
C ILE A 82 -0.42 -8.48 -0.73
N THR A 83 -0.16 -8.31 0.57
CA THR A 83 -0.88 -9.05 1.63
C THR A 83 -1.98 -8.22 2.26
N SER A 84 -1.91 -6.89 2.13
CA SER A 84 -2.80 -5.95 2.81
C SER A 84 -3.25 -4.84 1.86
N VAL A 85 -4.55 -4.58 1.81
CA VAL A 85 -5.13 -3.43 1.08
C VAL A 85 -5.86 -2.52 2.07
N VAL A 86 -5.56 -1.23 2.03
CA VAL A 86 -6.24 -0.18 2.80
C VAL A 86 -7.01 0.70 1.82
N ILE A 87 -8.32 0.73 1.98
CA ILE A 87 -9.21 1.59 1.23
C ILE A 87 -9.47 2.84 2.07
N VAL A 88 -9.12 4.00 1.54
CA VAL A 88 -9.26 5.31 2.18
C VAL A 88 -10.20 6.21 1.39
N PRO A 89 -10.95 7.13 2.02
CA PRO A 89 -11.97 7.90 1.31
C PRO A 89 -11.38 8.99 0.42
N ASN A 90 -10.15 9.43 0.68
CA ASN A 90 -9.53 10.55 -0.03
C ASN A 90 -8.00 10.39 -0.15
N GLN A 91 -7.41 11.26 -0.97
CA GLN A 91 -5.97 11.29 -1.22
C GLN A 91 -5.14 11.74 -0.02
N GLU A 92 -5.68 12.67 0.77
CA GLU A 92 -5.01 13.24 1.94
C GLU A 92 -4.71 12.16 2.98
N LEU A 93 -5.69 11.31 3.31
CA LEU A 93 -5.50 10.19 4.22
C LEU A 93 -4.49 9.17 3.66
N ALA A 94 -4.52 8.94 2.34
CA ALA A 94 -3.57 8.06 1.67
C ALA A 94 -2.12 8.57 1.81
N LEU A 95 -1.92 9.86 1.54
CA LEU A 95 -0.62 10.53 1.64
C LEU A 95 -0.14 10.63 3.10
N GLN A 96 -1.06 10.79 4.05
CA GLN A 96 -0.77 10.78 5.47
C GLN A 96 -0.20 9.42 5.92
N LEU A 97 -0.79 8.31 5.49
CA LEU A 97 -0.26 6.96 5.75
C LEU A 97 1.15 6.77 5.18
N LEU A 98 1.42 7.25 3.96
CA LEU A 98 2.74 7.22 3.35
C LEU A 98 3.76 8.07 4.11
N SER A 99 3.37 9.29 4.51
CA SER A 99 4.20 10.20 5.31
C SER A 99 4.58 9.56 6.65
N TRP A 100 3.61 8.94 7.32
CA TRP A 100 3.84 8.20 8.55
C TRP A 100 4.76 7.01 8.38
N THR A 101 4.64 6.27 7.28
CA THR A 101 5.54 5.16 6.96
C THR A 101 6.99 5.62 6.80
N ARG A 102 7.22 6.74 6.08
CA ARG A 102 8.55 7.35 5.99
C ARG A 102 9.06 7.83 7.36
N GLY A 103 8.19 8.40 8.17
CA GLY A 103 8.53 8.84 9.53
C GLY A 103 8.90 7.69 10.48
N LEU A 104 8.26 6.53 10.31
CA LEU A 104 8.58 5.30 11.06
C LEU A 104 9.91 4.69 10.64
N PHE A 105 10.30 4.85 9.37
CA PHE A 105 11.51 4.26 8.82
C PHE A 105 12.43 5.31 8.16
N PRO A 106 13.03 6.22 8.94
CA PRO A 106 13.84 7.31 8.39
C PRO A 106 15.13 6.84 7.69
N SER A 107 15.56 5.61 7.93
CA SER A 107 16.75 5.00 7.29
C SER A 107 16.42 4.19 6.04
N PHE A 108 15.14 4.00 5.70
CA PHE A 108 14.73 3.24 4.52
C PHE A 108 15.00 4.05 3.26
N SER A 109 15.49 3.37 2.22
CA SER A 109 15.54 3.96 0.89
C SER A 109 14.12 4.12 0.32
N GLU A 110 13.96 4.93 -0.73
CA GLU A 110 12.66 5.04 -1.41
C GLU A 110 12.17 3.69 -1.96
N GLN A 111 13.07 2.78 -2.35
CA GLN A 111 12.69 1.45 -2.79
C GLN A 111 12.19 0.58 -1.62
N ASP A 112 12.78 0.72 -0.44
CA ASP A 112 12.32 0.01 0.75
C ASP A 112 10.94 0.52 1.20
N ILE A 113 10.71 1.83 1.09
CA ILE A 113 9.39 2.42 1.31
C ILE A 113 8.39 1.89 0.27
N ASP A 114 8.73 1.91 -1.02
CA ASP A 114 7.86 1.38 -2.08
C ASP A 114 7.54 -0.13 -1.87
N ARG A 115 8.47 -0.93 -1.33
CA ARG A 115 8.20 -2.34 -0.98
C ARG A 115 7.37 -2.51 0.28
N THR A 116 7.36 -1.50 1.15
CA THR A 116 6.63 -1.51 2.42
C THR A 116 5.19 -1.05 2.20
N LEU A 117 5.01 0.13 1.62
CA LEU A 117 3.71 0.74 1.38
C LEU A 117 3.73 1.57 0.10
N GLN A 118 2.77 1.32 -0.78
CA GLN A 118 2.51 2.19 -1.93
C GLN A 118 1.10 2.75 -1.87
N VAL A 119 0.96 3.99 -2.35
CA VAL A 119 -0.30 4.70 -2.48
C VAL A 119 -0.70 4.72 -3.95
N VAL A 120 -1.94 4.38 -4.25
CA VAL A 120 -2.55 4.50 -5.59
C VAL A 120 -3.85 5.27 -5.52
N VAL A 121 -3.81 6.51 -5.99
CA VAL A 121 -4.97 7.41 -5.93
C VAL A 121 -5.14 8.13 -7.25
N THR A 122 -6.39 8.33 -7.66
CA THR A 122 -6.71 9.26 -8.74
C THR A 122 -6.25 10.65 -8.30
N PRO A 123 -5.63 11.47 -9.14
CA PRO A 123 -5.18 12.79 -8.76
C PRO A 123 -6.34 13.78 -8.67
N SER A 124 -6.36 14.57 -7.59
CA SER A 124 -7.22 15.75 -7.50
C SER A 124 -6.42 16.94 -8.02
N LEU A 125 -6.98 17.67 -8.99
CA LEU A 125 -6.39 18.90 -9.54
C LEU A 125 -6.44 20.10 -8.57
N SER A 126 -6.88 19.90 -7.32
CA SER A 126 -6.92 20.93 -6.29
C SER A 126 -6.32 20.41 -4.99
N LEU A 127 -5.08 20.82 -4.70
CA LEU A 127 -4.53 20.75 -3.34
C LEU A 127 -5.02 21.99 -2.58
N PRO A 128 -5.64 21.87 -1.40
CA PRO A 128 -5.97 23.02 -0.56
C PRO A 128 -4.71 23.80 -0.15
N ASP A 129 -4.84 25.12 -0.02
CA ASP A 129 -3.75 26.08 0.28
C ASP A 129 -3.11 25.94 1.69
N GLU A 130 -3.44 24.90 2.47
CA GLU A 130 -2.91 24.74 3.83
C GLU A 130 -1.65 23.87 3.88
N ASP A 131 -0.53 24.55 4.10
CA ASP A 131 0.72 24.14 4.77
C ASP A 131 1.24 22.69 4.57
N TYR A 132 1.22 22.20 3.32
CA TYR A 132 1.98 21.01 2.90
C TYR A 132 3.46 21.30 2.60
N SER A 133 4.02 22.35 3.19
CA SER A 133 5.39 22.82 2.94
C SER A 133 6.48 21.79 3.29
N LEU A 134 6.15 20.80 4.12
CA LEU A 134 7.03 19.69 4.51
C LEU A 134 6.87 18.42 3.66
N LEU A 135 5.75 18.27 2.93
CA LEU A 135 5.64 17.23 1.93
C LEU A 135 6.40 17.74 0.71
N GLU A 136 7.65 17.30 0.55
CA GLU A 136 8.42 17.60 -0.66
C GLU A 136 7.50 17.49 -1.87
N LYS A 137 7.39 18.54 -2.67
CA LYS A 137 6.55 18.59 -3.88
C LYS A 137 6.76 17.36 -4.79
N ARG A 138 7.92 16.68 -4.66
CA ARG A 138 8.26 15.39 -5.27
C ARG A 138 7.49 14.17 -4.74
N SER A 139 7.17 14.12 -3.45
CA SER A 139 6.43 13.03 -2.81
C SER A 139 4.94 13.05 -3.18
N ILE A 140 4.35 14.24 -3.27
CA ILE A 140 2.97 14.43 -3.74
C ILE A 140 2.88 14.15 -5.23
N ALA A 141 3.83 14.66 -6.03
CA ALA A 141 3.87 14.40 -7.48
C ALA A 141 4.08 12.92 -7.85
N LYS A 142 4.70 12.10 -6.98
CA LYS A 142 4.90 10.66 -7.21
C LYS A 142 3.76 9.77 -6.74
N ALA A 143 2.98 10.19 -5.75
CA ALA A 143 1.88 9.41 -5.20
C ALA A 143 0.53 9.73 -5.89
N THR A 144 0.42 10.93 -6.45
CA THR A 144 -0.78 11.48 -7.06
C THR A 144 -0.58 11.55 -8.57
N ILE A 145 -1.14 10.62 -9.37
CA ILE A 145 -0.80 10.59 -10.80
C ILE A 145 -1.98 10.39 -11.76
N ASN A 146 -2.06 11.28 -12.75
CA ASN A 146 -2.98 11.21 -13.88
C ASN A 146 -2.42 10.25 -14.91
N GLU A 147 -3.24 9.31 -15.37
CA GLU A 147 -2.88 8.33 -16.42
C GLU A 147 -2.41 8.96 -17.73
N ALA A 148 -2.86 10.17 -18.03
CA ALA A 148 -2.49 10.89 -19.26
C ALA A 148 -1.03 11.43 -19.25
N THR A 149 -0.27 11.20 -18.18
CA THR A 149 1.09 11.70 -18.01
C THR A 149 2.10 10.55 -17.98
N LEU A 150 3.30 10.74 -18.56
CA LEU A 150 4.44 9.81 -18.57
C LEU A 150 4.79 9.22 -17.18
N GLU A 151 4.38 9.90 -16.10
CA GLU A 151 4.60 9.47 -14.72
C GLU A 151 3.53 8.49 -14.19
N GLY A 152 2.33 8.46 -14.77
CA GLY A 152 1.25 7.53 -14.36
C GLY A 152 1.57 6.10 -14.78
N ASN A 153 2.14 5.97 -15.98
CA ASN A 153 2.73 4.73 -16.45
C ASN A 153 3.89 4.28 -15.55
N ARG A 154 4.69 5.21 -14.99
CA ARG A 154 5.79 4.86 -14.06
C ARG A 154 5.29 4.30 -12.72
N GLN A 155 4.13 4.72 -12.21
CA GLN A 155 3.58 4.16 -10.96
C GLN A 155 2.98 2.77 -11.18
N ILE A 156 2.33 2.55 -12.32
CA ILE A 156 1.90 1.21 -12.75
C ILE A 156 3.12 0.29 -12.96
N GLU A 157 4.17 0.77 -13.62
CA GLU A 157 5.43 0.04 -13.79
C GLU A 157 6.14 -0.25 -12.46
N LYS A 158 6.02 0.64 -11.46
CA LYS A 158 6.55 0.44 -10.10
C LYS A 158 5.79 -0.65 -9.35
N LEU A 159 4.45 -0.62 -9.38
CA LEU A 159 3.61 -1.68 -8.79
C LEU A 159 3.92 -3.04 -9.41
N ALA A 160 4.15 -3.09 -10.72
CA ALA A 160 4.48 -4.31 -11.43
C ALA A 160 5.91 -4.83 -11.14
N ARG A 161 6.84 -3.95 -10.74
CA ARG A 161 8.26 -4.30 -10.50
C ARG A 161 8.56 -4.62 -9.03
N ASP A 162 7.99 -3.85 -8.11
CA ASP A 162 8.22 -3.96 -6.66
C ASP A 162 6.85 -3.94 -5.96
N LEU A 163 6.18 -5.10 -5.89
CA LEU A 163 4.87 -5.22 -5.24
C LEU A 163 4.95 -4.83 -3.76
N PRO A 164 4.12 -3.90 -3.26
CA PRO A 164 4.17 -3.45 -1.88
C PRO A 164 3.59 -4.51 -0.92
N HIS A 165 4.05 -4.51 0.33
CA HIS A 165 3.40 -5.28 1.39
C HIS A 165 2.00 -4.74 1.71
N VAL A 166 1.88 -3.41 1.79
CA VAL A 166 0.62 -2.69 2.03
C VAL A 166 0.29 -1.80 0.83
N LEU A 167 -0.86 -2.02 0.21
CA LEU A 167 -1.39 -1.11 -0.81
C LEU A 167 -2.43 -0.19 -0.17
N VAL A 168 -2.27 1.13 -0.32
CA VAL A 168 -3.25 2.12 0.10
C VAL A 168 -3.90 2.73 -1.14
N ALA A 169 -5.22 2.75 -1.21
CA ALA A 169 -5.92 3.20 -2.41
C ALA A 169 -7.25 3.90 -2.11
N THR A 170 -7.66 4.80 -3.00
CA THR A 170 -9.07 5.24 -3.05
C THR A 170 -9.91 4.22 -3.81
N PRO A 171 -11.21 4.05 -3.49
CA PRO A 171 -12.07 3.03 -4.11
C PRO A 171 -12.04 3.05 -5.64
N THR A 172 -12.21 4.23 -6.23
CA THR A 172 -12.28 4.39 -7.69
C THR A 172 -10.99 3.94 -8.37
N ARG A 173 -9.83 4.34 -7.83
CA ARG A 173 -8.53 3.99 -8.43
C ARG A 173 -8.21 2.52 -8.24
N LEU A 174 -8.51 1.97 -7.07
CA LEU A 174 -8.33 0.55 -6.78
C LEU A 174 -9.13 -0.30 -7.78
N TRP A 175 -10.41 0.01 -7.96
CA TRP A 175 -11.29 -0.69 -8.88
C TRP A 175 -10.77 -0.66 -10.32
N GLU A 176 -10.37 0.52 -10.80
CA GLU A 176 -9.86 0.71 -12.16
C GLU A 176 -8.62 -0.17 -12.44
N LEU A 177 -7.68 -0.27 -11.48
CA LEU A 177 -6.47 -1.08 -11.64
C LEU A 177 -6.76 -2.58 -11.65
N ILE A 178 -7.77 -3.03 -10.89
CA ILE A 178 -8.23 -4.42 -10.89
C ILE A 178 -8.93 -4.75 -12.21
N GLU A 179 -9.87 -3.91 -12.64
CA GLU A 179 -10.67 -4.11 -13.86
C GLU A 179 -9.79 -4.23 -15.11
N ARG A 180 -8.68 -3.48 -15.13
CA ARG A 180 -7.71 -3.50 -16.23
C ARG A 180 -6.69 -4.64 -16.15
N GLY A 181 -6.75 -5.48 -15.12
CA GLY A 181 -5.82 -6.59 -14.91
C GLY A 181 -4.39 -6.15 -14.57
N ILE A 182 -4.21 -4.90 -14.14
CA ILE A 182 -2.90 -4.36 -13.76
C ILE A 182 -2.51 -4.82 -12.35
N LEU A 183 -3.50 -4.92 -11.47
CA LEU A 183 -3.31 -5.24 -10.07
C LEU A 183 -3.89 -6.62 -9.75
N ASP A 184 -3.01 -7.56 -9.41
CA ASP A 184 -3.42 -8.87 -8.87
C ASP A 184 -3.51 -8.82 -7.35
N LEU A 185 -4.71 -9.16 -6.87
CA LEU A 185 -5.12 -9.13 -5.47
C LEU A 185 -5.45 -10.54 -4.94
N SER A 186 -5.07 -11.58 -5.68
CA SER A 186 -5.27 -12.98 -5.29
C SER A 186 -4.58 -13.36 -3.98
N GLY A 187 -3.49 -12.67 -3.62
CA GLY A 187 -2.68 -12.94 -2.42
C GLY A 187 -3.04 -12.11 -1.18
N ILE A 188 -4.08 -11.27 -1.21
CA ILE A 188 -4.41 -10.44 -0.05
C ILE A 188 -4.99 -11.30 1.08
N GLU A 189 -4.55 -11.02 2.31
CA GLU A 189 -5.07 -11.62 3.53
C GLU A 189 -5.88 -10.64 4.38
N THR A 190 -5.66 -9.34 4.19
CA THR A 190 -6.28 -8.28 5.00
C THR A 190 -6.78 -7.14 4.14
N ILE A 191 -8.05 -6.79 4.32
CA ILE A 191 -8.65 -5.57 3.78
C ILE A 191 -9.03 -4.67 4.94
N VAL A 192 -8.63 -3.40 4.85
CA VAL A 192 -9.02 -2.35 5.80
C VAL A 192 -9.84 -1.32 5.06
N LEU A 193 -11.00 -0.98 5.61
CA LEU A 193 -11.82 0.15 5.18
C LEU A 193 -11.67 1.24 6.24
N ASP A 194 -10.93 2.30 5.93
CA ASP A 194 -10.79 3.43 6.85
C ASP A 194 -11.86 4.48 6.56
N GLU A 195 -12.34 5.17 7.60
CA GLU A 195 -13.40 6.19 7.49
C GLU A 195 -14.61 5.68 6.68
N VAL A 196 -15.15 4.51 7.07
CA VAL A 196 -16.23 3.80 6.36
C VAL A 196 -17.47 4.66 6.13
N ASP A 197 -17.77 5.57 7.04
CA ASP A 197 -18.85 6.55 6.95
C ASP A 197 -18.63 7.58 5.82
N HIS A 198 -17.38 7.86 5.45
CA HIS A 198 -17.03 8.65 4.26
C HIS A 198 -16.97 7.81 2.99
N LEU A 199 -16.61 6.52 3.09
CA LEU A 199 -16.56 5.59 1.96
C LEU A 199 -17.95 5.18 1.45
N ILE A 200 -18.90 4.97 2.37
CA ILE A 200 -20.22 4.42 2.06
C ILE A 200 -21.28 5.44 2.48
N ARG A 201 -22.10 5.88 1.53
CA ARG A 201 -23.27 6.71 1.82
C ARG A 201 -24.33 5.85 2.51
N LEU A 202 -24.30 5.79 3.83
CA LEU A 202 -25.34 5.11 4.61
C LEU A 202 -26.67 5.85 4.43
N PRO A 203 -27.80 5.13 4.23
CA PRO A 203 -29.10 5.77 4.19
C PRO A 203 -29.35 6.49 5.52
N LYS A 204 -29.74 7.77 5.43
CA LYS A 204 -30.13 8.55 6.62
C LYS A 204 -31.34 7.84 7.25
N ARG A 205 -31.19 7.43 8.52
CA ARG A 205 -32.30 6.97 9.35
C ARG A 205 -33.16 8.16 9.76
#